data_AF-A0A1H7CFZ4-F1
#
_entry.id   AF-A0A1H7CFZ4-F1
#
_cell.length_a   1.000
_cell.length_b   1.000
_cell.length_c   1.000
_cell.angle_alpha   90.00
_cell.angle_beta   90.00
_cell.angle_gamma   90.00
#
_symmetry.space_group_name_H-M   'P 1'
#
loop_
_entity.id
_entity.type
_entity.pdbx_description
1 polymer ?
#
loop_
_entity_poly.entity_id
_entity_poly.type
_entity_poly.pdbx_seq_one_letter_code
_entity_poly.pdbx_strand_id
1 'polypeptide(L)'
;MTLIPTLALALAAAPAAPAQPAAHSVSVAHPAGAAAAEYRGEIDVRHRQVGSAAPGGRPSTLRCMWTASMEVNRTATTAAGTLAARSFVQDNVASGSRPGWCSANRAAIARDVASRLGDASRHLASAAAADRGVLLADLDRLAQGTPGN
;
A
#
# COMPACT_ATOMS: atom_id res chain seq x y z
N MET A 1 -50.94 26.58 23.36
CA MET A 1 -50.32 26.53 22.02
C MET A 1 -48.81 26.44 22.22
N THR A 2 -48.28 25.23 22.26
CA THR A 2 -46.88 24.93 22.62
C THR A 2 -46.05 24.71 21.35
N LEU A 3 -45.01 25.53 21.15
CA LEU A 3 -44.05 25.42 20.05
C LEU A 3 -42.97 24.38 20.38
N ILE A 4 -42.74 23.43 19.48
CA ILE A 4 -41.64 22.44 19.55
C ILE A 4 -40.51 22.94 18.62
N PRO A 5 -39.29 23.19 19.11
CA PRO A 5 -38.16 23.51 18.25
C PRO A 5 -37.56 22.22 17.66
N THR A 6 -37.58 22.11 16.33
CA THR A 6 -36.88 21.05 15.59
C THR A 6 -35.38 21.31 15.60
N LEU A 7 -34.64 20.48 16.33
CA LEU A 7 -33.18 20.45 16.33
C LEU A 7 -32.69 19.70 15.07
N ALA A 8 -32.15 20.44 14.09
CA ALA A 8 -31.54 19.85 12.91
C ALA A 8 -30.13 19.34 13.24
N LEU A 9 -29.94 18.03 13.21
CA LEU A 9 -28.65 17.38 13.43
C LEU A 9 -27.86 17.36 12.10
N ALA A 10 -26.88 18.25 11.95
CA ALA A 10 -25.98 18.24 10.80
C ALA A 10 -24.92 17.14 10.96
N LEU A 11 -24.98 16.10 10.12
CA LEU A 11 -23.89 15.13 9.99
C LEU A 11 -22.72 15.80 9.25
N ALA A 12 -21.65 16.13 10.00
CA ALA A 12 -20.39 16.54 9.40
C ALA A 12 -19.73 15.34 8.69
N ALA A 13 -19.57 15.43 7.37
CA ALA A 13 -18.78 14.49 6.61
C ALA A 13 -17.29 14.72 6.92
N ALA A 14 -16.64 13.78 7.60
CA ALA A 14 -15.20 13.84 7.82
C ALA A 14 -14.45 13.69 6.49
N PRO A 15 -13.42 14.51 6.20
CA PRO A 15 -12.58 14.33 5.03
C PRO A 15 -11.80 13.02 5.15
N ALA A 16 -11.73 12.26 4.05
CA ALA A 16 -10.87 11.09 3.98
C ALA A 16 -9.40 11.56 4.01
N ALA A 17 -8.68 11.25 5.08
CA ALA A 17 -7.25 11.51 5.16
C ALA A 17 -6.52 10.72 4.04
N PRO A 18 -5.49 11.30 3.41
CA PRO A 18 -4.65 10.55 2.48
C PRO A 18 -4.06 9.34 3.21
N ALA A 19 -4.07 8.17 2.56
CA ALA A 19 -3.42 6.98 3.10
C ALA A 19 -1.94 7.32 3.36
N GLN A 20 -1.55 7.37 4.64
CA GLN A 20 -0.16 7.63 4.99
C GLN A 20 0.70 6.48 4.48
N PRO A 21 1.86 6.74 3.87
CA PRO A 21 2.78 5.68 3.46
C PRO A 21 3.12 4.84 4.68
N ALA A 22 3.03 3.52 4.54
CA ALA A 22 3.41 2.61 5.61
C ALA A 22 4.92 2.66 5.79
N ALA A 23 5.39 2.63 7.03
CA ALA A 23 6.82 2.58 7.36
C ALA A 23 7.10 1.39 8.27
N HIS A 24 8.21 0.70 8.02
CA HIS A 24 8.65 -0.43 8.82
C HIS A 24 10.17 -0.47 8.89
N SER A 25 10.73 -0.67 10.08
CA SER A 25 12.18 -0.76 10.28
C SER A 25 12.58 -2.08 10.92
N VAL A 26 13.73 -2.61 10.50
CA VAL A 26 14.33 -3.82 11.05
C VAL A 26 15.82 -3.62 11.26
N SER A 27 16.35 -4.22 12.33
CA SER A 27 17.79 -4.33 12.54
C SER A 27 18.25 -5.74 12.22
N VAL A 28 19.38 -5.84 11.52
CA VAL A 28 19.93 -7.10 11.03
C VAL A 28 21.36 -7.23 11.50
N ALA A 29 21.65 -8.31 12.23
CA ALA A 29 23.03 -8.71 12.48
C ALA A 29 23.64 -9.24 11.17
N HIS A 30 24.85 -8.78 10.84
CA HIS A 30 25.63 -9.17 9.68
C HIS A 30 27.12 -9.21 10.06
N PRO A 31 27.95 -10.09 9.46
CA PRO A 31 29.37 -10.22 9.83
C PRO A 31 30.17 -8.91 9.74
N ALA A 32 29.81 -8.04 8.79
CA ALA A 32 30.42 -6.71 8.64
C ALA A 32 29.89 -5.63 9.62
N GLY A 33 29.06 -6.03 10.59
CA GLY A 33 28.40 -5.13 11.55
C GLY A 33 26.88 -5.09 11.38
N ALA A 34 26.18 -4.57 12.39
CA ALA A 34 24.72 -4.43 12.33
C ALA A 34 24.31 -3.44 11.22
N ALA A 35 23.19 -3.74 10.55
CA ALA A 35 22.56 -2.88 9.58
C ALA A 35 21.14 -2.53 10.01
N ALA A 36 20.77 -1.26 9.87
CA ALA A 36 19.40 -0.78 10.03
C ALA A 36 18.76 -0.66 8.65
N ALA A 37 17.64 -1.35 8.41
CA ALA A 37 16.89 -1.25 7.18
C ALA A 37 15.53 -0.60 7.42
N GLU A 38 15.21 0.40 6.61
CA GLU A 38 13.95 1.14 6.61
C GLU A 38 13.19 0.81 5.33
N TYR A 39 11.92 0.47 5.48
CA TYR A 39 11.00 0.15 4.40
C TYR A 39 9.88 1.19 4.38
N ARG A 40 9.52 1.66 3.18
CA ARG A 40 8.37 2.51 2.93
C ARG A 40 7.48 1.85 1.88
N GLY A 41 6.19 1.76 2.17
CA GLY A 41 5.19 1.13 1.31
C GLY A 41 4.16 2.14 0.82
N GLU A 42 3.90 2.14 -0.49
CA GLU A 42 2.86 2.93 -1.15
C GLU A 42 1.90 2.02 -1.91
N ILE A 43 0.60 2.30 -1.84
CA ILE A 43 -0.44 1.48 -2.50
C ILE A 43 -0.77 2.08 -3.87
N ASP A 44 -0.52 1.31 -4.93
CA ASP A 44 -1.00 1.59 -6.29
C ASP A 44 -2.30 0.82 -6.56
N VAL A 45 -3.31 1.49 -7.13
CA VAL A 45 -4.62 0.86 -7.43
C VAL A 45 -4.92 0.95 -8.92
N ARG A 46 -4.89 -0.20 -9.59
CA ARG A 46 -5.23 -0.33 -11.01
C ARG A 46 -6.70 -0.69 -11.16
N HIS A 47 -7.35 -0.03 -12.10
CA HIS A 47 -8.76 -0.25 -12.43
C HIS A 47 -8.87 -0.86 -13.82
N ARG A 48 -9.81 -1.80 -13.98
CA ARG A 48 -10.12 -2.43 -15.26
C ARG A 48 -11.62 -2.49 -15.46
N GLN A 49 -12.08 -1.86 -16.53
CA GLN A 49 -13.47 -1.95 -16.93
C GLN A 49 -13.72 -3.20 -17.78
N VAL A 50 -14.75 -3.96 -17.42
CA VAL A 50 -15.14 -5.18 -18.12
C VAL A 50 -16.67 -5.23 -18.29
N GLY A 51 -17.14 -6.00 -19.25
CA GLY A 51 -18.57 -6.13 -19.58
C GLY A 51 -19.10 -4.95 -20.39
N SER A 52 -20.42 -4.92 -20.56
CA SER A 52 -21.12 -3.93 -21.39
C SER A 52 -22.18 -3.17 -20.60
N ALA A 53 -22.29 -1.87 -20.88
CA ALA A 53 -23.43 -1.08 -20.46
C ALA A 53 -24.66 -1.53 -21.27
N ALA A 54 -25.78 -1.71 -20.59
CA ALA A 54 -27.05 -2.03 -21.22
C ALA A 54 -27.94 -0.79 -21.31
N PRO A 55 -28.77 -0.64 -22.36
CA PRO A 55 -29.84 0.36 -22.41
C PRO A 55 -30.82 0.20 -21.24
N GLY A 56 -31.58 1.27 -20.95
CA GLY A 56 -32.60 1.27 -19.90
C GLY A 56 -33.54 0.06 -20.00
N GLY A 57 -33.85 -0.55 -18.84
CA GLY A 57 -34.72 -1.74 -18.75
C GLY A 57 -34.03 -3.08 -18.98
N ARG A 58 -32.72 -3.11 -19.34
CA ARG A 58 -31.94 -4.35 -19.45
C ARG A 58 -30.87 -4.44 -18.35
N PRO A 59 -30.57 -5.64 -17.84
CA PRO A 59 -29.49 -5.82 -16.87
C PRO A 59 -28.13 -5.51 -17.52
N SER A 60 -27.35 -4.66 -16.86
CA SER A 60 -25.97 -4.34 -17.26
C SER A 60 -25.00 -5.40 -16.74
N THR A 61 -24.04 -5.80 -17.57
CA THR A 61 -22.92 -6.67 -17.14
C THR A 61 -21.67 -5.85 -16.79
N LEU A 62 -21.75 -4.52 -16.91
CA LEU A 62 -20.64 -3.62 -16.66
C LEU A 62 -20.13 -3.74 -15.22
N ARG A 63 -18.84 -4.05 -15.10
CA ARG A 63 -18.12 -4.09 -13.83
C ARG A 63 -16.84 -3.27 -13.91
N CYS A 64 -16.51 -2.63 -12.81
CA CYS A 64 -15.17 -2.17 -12.56
C CYS A 64 -14.45 -3.17 -11.68
N MET A 65 -13.46 -3.86 -12.23
CA MET A 65 -12.50 -4.65 -11.46
C MET A 65 -11.38 -3.73 -10.97
N TRP A 66 -10.81 -4.05 -9.83
CA TRP A 66 -9.65 -3.33 -9.32
C TRP A 66 -8.69 -4.27 -8.61
N THR A 67 -7.41 -3.91 -8.66
CA THR A 67 -6.30 -4.60 -8.00
C THR A 67 -5.42 -3.54 -7.35
N ALA A 68 -5.04 -3.77 -6.10
CA ALA A 68 -4.05 -3.00 -5.38
C ALA A 68 -2.72 -3.77 -5.35
N SER A 69 -1.62 -3.09 -5.65
CA SER A 69 -0.25 -3.55 -5.45
C SER A 69 0.45 -2.60 -4.46
N MET A 70 1.49 -3.06 -3.79
CA MET A 70 2.31 -2.22 -2.91
C MET A 70 3.69 -2.03 -3.53
N GLU A 71 4.05 -0.78 -3.82
CA GLU A 71 5.43 -0.41 -4.11
C GLU A 71 6.20 -0.27 -2.80
N VAL A 72 7.32 -0.96 -2.69
CA VAL A 72 8.15 -1.00 -1.49
C VAL A 72 9.52 -0.44 -1.82
N ASN A 73 9.91 0.59 -1.10
CA ASN A 73 11.23 1.19 -1.13
C ASN A 73 11.97 0.83 0.15
N ARG A 74 13.16 0.26 0.04
CA ARG A 74 14.04 -0.11 1.16
C ARG A 74 15.34 0.65 1.08
N THR A 75 15.74 1.27 2.18
CA THR A 75 17.12 1.73 2.43
C THR A 75 17.71 0.92 3.58
N ALA A 76 19.00 0.63 3.52
CA ALA A 76 19.71 -0.06 4.58
C ALA A 76 21.07 0.61 4.81
N THR A 77 21.37 0.94 6.06
CA THR A 77 22.58 1.65 6.46
C THR A 77 23.36 0.79 7.45
N THR A 78 24.65 0.62 7.20
CA THR A 78 25.58 -0.07 8.12
C THR A 78 26.22 0.92 9.09
N ALA A 79 26.88 0.42 10.15
CA ALA A 79 27.64 1.27 11.08
C ALA A 79 28.76 2.09 10.40
N ALA A 80 29.29 1.60 9.27
CA ALA A 80 30.28 2.31 8.46
C ALA A 80 29.67 3.43 7.58
N GLY A 81 28.35 3.63 7.62
CA GLY A 81 27.64 4.62 6.82
C GLY A 81 27.35 4.19 5.37
N THR A 82 27.76 2.98 4.98
CA THR A 82 27.46 2.44 3.64
C THR A 82 25.96 2.17 3.49
N LEU A 83 25.39 2.59 2.36
CA LEU A 83 23.96 2.52 2.07
C LEU A 83 23.65 1.53 0.93
N ALA A 84 22.71 0.61 1.16
CA ALA A 84 22.05 -0.20 0.15
C ALA A 84 20.61 0.27 -0.05
N ALA A 85 20.20 0.52 -1.28
CA ALA A 85 18.84 0.90 -1.62
C ALA A 85 18.23 -0.08 -2.64
N ARG A 86 16.94 -0.36 -2.50
CA ARG A 86 16.20 -1.21 -3.42
C ARG A 86 14.73 -0.83 -3.48
N SER A 87 14.13 -0.95 -4.65
CA SER A 87 12.68 -0.82 -4.84
C SER A 87 12.14 -2.10 -5.46
N PHE A 88 10.96 -2.53 -5.01
CA PHE A 88 10.27 -3.71 -5.55
C PHE A 88 8.76 -3.60 -5.34
N VAL A 89 7.98 -4.43 -6.04
CA VAL A 89 6.52 -4.42 -5.95
C VAL A 89 6.03 -5.73 -5.33
N GLN A 90 5.14 -5.62 -4.36
CA GLN A 90 4.31 -6.73 -3.89
C GLN A 90 2.97 -6.65 -4.62
N ASP A 91 2.77 -7.56 -5.57
CA ASP A 91 1.56 -7.57 -6.38
C ASP A 91 0.34 -8.14 -5.66
N ASN A 92 -0.83 -7.65 -6.07
CA ASN A 92 -2.13 -8.20 -5.65
C ASN A 92 -2.34 -8.25 -4.12
N VAL A 93 -1.87 -7.22 -3.39
CA VAL A 93 -2.10 -7.11 -1.93
C VAL A 93 -3.59 -7.01 -1.57
N ALA A 94 -4.42 -6.53 -2.50
CA ALA A 94 -5.86 -6.67 -2.45
C ALA A 94 -6.47 -6.60 -3.87
N SER A 95 -7.68 -7.12 -4.04
CA SER A 95 -8.45 -6.96 -5.28
C SER A 95 -9.94 -6.98 -5.00
N GLY A 96 -10.75 -6.55 -5.97
CA GLY A 96 -12.20 -6.58 -5.87
C GLY A 96 -12.90 -6.17 -7.15
N SER A 97 -14.23 -6.04 -7.06
CA SER A 97 -15.04 -5.53 -8.17
C SER A 97 -16.26 -4.77 -7.67
N ARG A 98 -16.75 -3.83 -8.48
CA ARG A 98 -18.02 -3.13 -8.27
C ARG A 98 -18.86 -3.07 -9.54
N PRO A 99 -20.20 -3.09 -9.44
CA PRO A 99 -21.06 -2.83 -10.59
C PRO A 99 -20.89 -1.40 -11.13
N GLY A 100 -20.97 -1.26 -12.46
CA GLY A 100 -20.95 0.02 -13.15
C GLY A 100 -19.56 0.49 -13.61
N TRP A 101 -19.48 1.75 -14.01
CA TRP A 101 -18.28 2.39 -14.55
C TRP A 101 -17.19 2.57 -13.50
N CYS A 102 -15.93 2.41 -13.87
CA CYS A 102 -14.81 2.68 -12.95
C CYS A 102 -14.75 4.14 -12.51
N SER A 103 -15.03 5.09 -13.41
CA SER A 103 -15.05 6.52 -13.10
C SER A 103 -16.04 6.87 -11.98
N ALA A 104 -17.23 6.26 -11.98
CA ALA A 104 -18.25 6.47 -10.97
C ALA A 104 -17.93 5.79 -9.62
N ASN A 105 -17.08 4.77 -9.62
CA ASN A 105 -16.79 3.96 -8.43
C ASN A 105 -15.49 4.34 -7.71
N ARG A 106 -14.67 5.28 -8.22
CA ARG A 106 -13.34 5.60 -7.66
C ARG A 106 -13.33 5.81 -6.13
N ALA A 107 -14.21 6.67 -5.62
CA ALA A 107 -14.28 6.95 -4.19
C ALA A 107 -14.76 5.73 -3.36
N ALA A 108 -15.65 4.92 -3.92
CA ALA A 108 -16.13 3.71 -3.27
C ALA A 108 -15.07 2.60 -3.27
N ILE A 109 -14.27 2.51 -4.33
CA ILE A 109 -13.13 1.60 -4.43
C ILE A 109 -12.02 2.01 -3.46
N ALA A 110 -11.72 3.31 -3.32
CA ALA A 110 -10.76 3.78 -2.33
C ALA A 110 -11.14 3.32 -0.90
N ARG A 111 -12.43 3.34 -0.55
CA ARG A 111 -12.92 2.80 0.72
C ARG A 111 -12.80 1.28 0.82
N ASP A 112 -13.06 0.55 -0.27
CA ASP A 112 -12.84 -0.91 -0.28
C ASP A 112 -11.38 -1.26 -0.07
N VAL A 113 -10.48 -0.56 -0.76
CA VAL A 113 -9.02 -0.75 -0.64
C VAL A 113 -8.60 -0.51 0.80
N ALA A 114 -9.00 0.62 1.41
CA ALA A 114 -8.71 0.92 2.81
C ALA A 114 -9.28 -0.16 3.76
N SER A 115 -10.52 -0.61 3.54
CA SER A 115 -11.14 -1.65 4.35
C SER A 115 -10.46 -3.02 4.21
N ARG A 116 -9.98 -3.38 3.02
CA ARG A 116 -9.38 -4.69 2.75
C ARG A 116 -7.93 -4.76 3.19
N LEU A 117 -7.15 -3.70 2.94
CA LEU A 117 -5.77 -3.63 3.39
C LEU A 117 -5.70 -3.40 4.91
N GLY A 118 -6.70 -2.73 5.49
CA GLY A 118 -6.74 -2.41 6.91
C GLY A 118 -5.44 -1.73 7.32
N ASP A 119 -4.66 -2.41 8.15
CA ASP A 119 -3.31 -2.01 8.48
C ASP A 119 -2.29 -2.41 7.39
N ALA A 120 -2.00 -1.47 6.48
CA ALA A 120 -0.98 -1.61 5.45
C ALA A 120 0.42 -1.95 6.02
N SER A 121 0.68 -1.64 7.29
CA SER A 121 1.95 -1.94 7.96
C SER A 121 2.18 -3.45 8.08
N ARG A 122 1.12 -4.27 8.20
CA ARG A 122 1.24 -5.73 8.20
C ARG A 122 1.68 -6.27 6.85
N HIS A 123 1.17 -5.71 5.76
CA HIS A 123 1.61 -6.06 4.40
C HIS A 123 3.08 -5.65 4.21
N LEU A 124 3.47 -4.45 4.63
CA LEU A 124 4.85 -3.99 4.56
C LEU A 124 5.81 -4.84 5.41
N ALA A 125 5.41 -5.24 6.62
CA ALA A 125 6.19 -6.15 7.46
C ALA A 125 6.35 -7.53 6.80
N SER A 126 5.30 -8.05 6.16
CA SER A 126 5.39 -9.29 5.38
C SER A 126 6.33 -9.16 4.18
N ALA A 127 6.30 -8.02 3.48
CA ALA A 127 7.22 -7.73 2.38
C ALA A 127 8.68 -7.67 2.86
N ALA A 128 8.94 -6.98 3.98
CA ALA A 128 10.26 -6.90 4.60
C ALA A 128 10.77 -8.28 5.06
N ALA A 129 9.90 -9.12 5.61
CA ALA A 129 10.25 -10.48 6.00
C ALA A 129 10.65 -11.34 4.79
N ALA A 130 9.91 -11.25 3.68
CA ALA A 130 10.21 -11.97 2.44
C ALA A 130 11.51 -11.50 1.78
N ASP A 131 11.81 -10.20 1.89
CA ASP A 131 13.01 -9.58 1.31
C ASP A 131 14.29 -9.79 2.13
N ARG A 132 14.19 -10.38 3.34
CA ARG A 132 15.33 -10.58 4.26
C ARG A 132 16.55 -11.26 3.62
N GLY A 133 16.35 -12.30 2.81
CA GLY A 133 17.45 -12.99 2.14
C GLY A 133 18.18 -12.09 1.14
N VAL A 134 17.44 -11.23 0.43
CA VAL A 134 18.02 -10.28 -0.54
C VAL A 134 18.75 -9.16 0.19
N LEU A 135 18.20 -8.66 1.30
CA LEU A 135 18.89 -7.68 2.15
C LEU A 135 20.26 -8.20 2.61
N LEU A 136 20.35 -9.45 3.07
CA LEU A 136 21.62 -10.04 3.48
C LEU A 136 22.62 -10.12 2.30
N ALA A 137 22.16 -10.55 1.13
CA ALA A 137 23.00 -10.60 -0.07
C ALA A 137 23.49 -9.21 -0.53
N ASP A 138 22.67 -8.18 -0.37
CA ASP A 138 23.07 -6.80 -0.66
C ASP A 138 24.14 -6.31 0.32
N LEU A 139 24.03 -6.66 1.61
CA LEU A 139 25.04 -6.36 2.62
C LEU A 139 26.37 -7.10 2.37
N ASP A 140 26.32 -8.37 1.96
CA ASP A 140 27.50 -9.15 1.58
C ASP A 140 28.25 -8.48 0.42
N ARG A 141 27.52 -8.01 -0.58
CA ARG A 141 28.11 -7.30 -1.73
C ARG A 141 28.80 -6.00 -1.32
N LEU A 142 28.20 -5.24 -0.40
CA LEU A 142 28.82 -4.03 0.14
C LEU A 142 30.08 -4.33 0.95
N ALA A 143 30.07 -5.40 1.74
CA ALA A 143 31.24 -5.83 2.51
C ALA A 143 32.42 -6.24 1.61
N GLN A 144 32.14 -6.93 0.49
CA GLN A 144 33.17 -7.33 -0.49
C GLN A 144 33.68 -6.15 -1.32
N GLY A 145 32.83 -5.14 -1.56
CA GLY A 145 33.15 -3.94 -2.33
C GLY A 145 33.87 -2.84 -1.53
N THR A 146 34.16 -3.05 -0.25
CA THR A 146 34.92 -2.12 0.60
C THR A 146 36.35 -2.65 0.75
N PRO A 147 37.34 -2.22 -0.07
CA PRO A 147 38.74 -2.50 0.22
C PRO A 147 39.10 -1.82 1.55
N GLY A 148 39.72 -2.58 2.45
CA GLY A 148 40.13 -2.08 3.76
C GLY A 148 40.97 -0.81 3.64
N ASN A 149 40.59 0.21 4.41
CA ASN A 149 41.42 1.37 4.71
C ASN A 149 41.78 1.29 6.20
#